data_AF-A0A6I7LWJ5-F1
#
_entry.id   AF-A0A6I7LWJ5-F1
#
_cell.length_a   1.000
_cell.length_b   1.000
_cell.length_c   1.000
_cell.angle_alpha   90.00
_cell.angle_beta   90.00
_cell.angle_gamma   90.00
#
_symmetry.space_group_name_H-M   'P 1'
#
loop_
_entity.id
_entity.type
_entity.pdbx_description
1 polymer ?
#
loop_
_entity_poly.entity_id
_entity_poly.type
_entity_poly.pdbx_seq_one_letter_code
_entity_poly.pdbx_strand_id
1 'polypeptide(L)'
;METRDLPNTRQILRRHSLARDPYSEMILTSANSHMLIEDIHTGIIPFSYDEYKSPNGVSLEPASEEVEQMICNALPSHYGRTDDLRGMVCGFVRYAAHVLAAYGKLDCEIVYYFADQERKKCMAFELHHIPHGIVHHVMGIPFYFDTSGEDVKKLSLFKRVRRIDPARLILLDLPSELGSPRRHRRLIGNMARLGQSVIPSFALEEMKQDKVEKVFDFMSYRKSYELWIASITMHLGWTARGTYRERSTEYFRLVRHLKMKRQMALLRIHIMARLNEALLKVGQVMGFNNQIRMEGLPTPEKYDELIVKLSKGELPFAEAWKTE
;
A
#
# COMPACT_ATOMS: atom_id res chain seq x y z
N MET A 1 -20.90 1.51 19.48
CA MET A 1 -22.21 1.69 18.82
C MET A 1 -22.14 1.05 17.45
N GLU A 2 -22.95 0.03 17.14
CA GLU A 2 -22.87 -0.64 15.83
C GLU A 2 -23.45 0.28 14.74
N THR A 3 -22.58 0.88 13.92
CA THR A 3 -22.94 1.77 12.80
C THR A 3 -23.70 1.07 11.67
N ARG A 4 -23.90 -0.25 11.76
CA ARG A 4 -24.46 -1.08 10.68
C ARG A 4 -25.94 -0.78 10.39
N ASP A 5 -26.68 -0.26 11.37
CA ASP A 5 -28.12 -0.01 11.24
C ASP A 5 -28.47 1.46 10.95
N LEU A 6 -27.48 2.36 10.92
CA LEU A 6 -27.70 3.78 10.64
C LEU A 6 -27.87 4.03 9.14
N PRO A 7 -28.80 4.93 8.73
CA PRO A 7 -28.87 5.45 7.38
C PRO A 7 -27.51 5.99 6.93
N ASN A 8 -27.04 5.57 5.75
CA ASN A 8 -25.72 5.94 5.26
C ASN A 8 -25.70 6.33 3.78
N THR A 9 -24.59 6.95 3.36
CA THR A 9 -24.39 7.42 1.98
C THR A 9 -23.83 6.37 1.05
N ARG A 10 -23.58 5.15 1.52
CA ARG A 10 -22.78 4.16 0.80
C ARG A 10 -23.36 3.90 -0.59
N GLN A 11 -22.58 4.21 -1.63
CA GLN A 11 -23.00 3.92 -3.01
C GLN A 11 -22.53 2.54 -3.44
N ILE A 12 -21.32 2.13 -3.05
CA ILE A 12 -20.74 0.86 -3.47
C ILE A 12 -21.15 -0.25 -2.49
N LEU A 13 -22.03 -1.15 -2.92
CA LEU A 13 -22.58 -2.23 -2.09
C LEU A 13 -21.48 -3.18 -1.58
N ARG A 14 -21.62 -3.66 -0.33
CA ARG A 14 -20.69 -4.64 0.31
C ARG A 14 -20.52 -5.93 -0.49
N ARG A 15 -21.43 -6.22 -1.42
CA ARG A 15 -21.52 -7.46 -2.20
C ARG A 15 -20.84 -7.37 -3.57
N HIS A 16 -19.79 -6.57 -3.73
CA HIS A 16 -18.79 -6.93 -4.72
C HIS A 16 -18.05 -8.14 -4.16
N SER A 17 -18.50 -9.35 -4.54
CA SER A 17 -17.63 -10.51 -4.42
C SER A 17 -16.32 -10.10 -5.08
N LEU A 18 -15.22 -10.14 -4.32
CA LEU A 18 -13.88 -10.18 -4.87
C LEU A 18 -13.86 -11.41 -5.79
N ALA A 19 -14.32 -11.26 -7.04
CA ALA A 19 -14.02 -12.24 -8.06
C ALA A 19 -12.50 -12.33 -8.02
N ARG A 20 -11.97 -13.52 -7.74
CA ARG A 20 -10.52 -13.74 -7.70
C ARG A 20 -10.00 -13.32 -9.07
N ASP A 21 -9.42 -12.13 -9.12
CA ASP A 21 -8.76 -11.64 -10.32
C ASP A 21 -7.45 -12.42 -10.45
N PRO A 22 -7.25 -13.21 -11.52
CA PRO A 22 -6.05 -14.02 -11.69
C PRO A 22 -4.76 -13.19 -11.62
N TYR A 23 -4.82 -11.90 -11.99
CA TYR A 23 -3.70 -10.99 -11.87
C TYR A 23 -3.36 -10.68 -10.40
N SER A 24 -4.39 -10.40 -9.60
CA SER A 24 -4.26 -10.18 -8.16
C SER A 24 -3.74 -11.44 -7.44
N GLU A 25 -4.24 -12.62 -7.79
CA GLU A 25 -3.75 -13.89 -7.25
C GLU A 25 -2.28 -14.14 -7.61
N MET A 26 -1.91 -13.93 -8.88
CA MET A 26 -0.52 -14.10 -9.36
C MET A 26 0.47 -13.20 -8.61
N ILE A 27 0.11 -11.93 -8.38
CA ILE A 27 0.97 -10.97 -7.70
C ILE A 27 1.16 -11.33 -6.23
N LEU A 28 0.07 -11.71 -5.55
CA LEU A 28 0.09 -11.97 -4.11
C LEU A 28 0.74 -13.32 -3.76
N THR A 29 0.77 -14.26 -4.71
CA THR A 29 1.32 -15.62 -4.50
C THR A 29 2.72 -15.82 -5.05
N SER A 30 3.17 -15.00 -6.00
CA SER A 30 4.53 -15.10 -6.54
C SER A 30 5.57 -14.64 -5.52
N ALA A 31 6.64 -15.43 -5.35
CA ALA A 31 7.64 -15.22 -4.31
C ALA A 31 8.22 -13.79 -4.33
N ASN A 32 8.62 -13.30 -5.50
CA ASN A 32 9.32 -12.02 -5.61
C ASN A 32 8.41 -10.81 -5.41
N SER A 33 7.23 -10.81 -6.04
CA SER A 33 6.29 -9.70 -5.87
C SER A 33 5.76 -9.68 -4.45
N HIS A 34 5.46 -10.84 -3.87
CA HIS A 34 5.04 -10.97 -2.47
C HIS A 34 6.10 -10.39 -1.53
N MET A 35 7.36 -10.81 -1.64
CA MET A 35 8.44 -10.29 -0.79
C MET A 35 8.63 -8.78 -0.93
N LEU A 36 8.55 -8.23 -2.15
CA LEU A 36 8.68 -6.78 -2.35
C LEU A 36 7.51 -6.02 -1.71
N ILE A 37 6.27 -6.50 -1.89
CA ILE A 37 5.07 -5.90 -1.29
C ILE A 37 5.17 -5.95 0.23
N GLU A 38 5.58 -7.09 0.78
CA GLU A 38 5.78 -7.29 2.22
C GLU A 38 6.88 -6.37 2.76
N ASP A 39 8.02 -6.26 2.08
CA ASP A 39 9.13 -5.40 2.52
C ASP A 39 8.70 -3.92 2.53
N ILE A 40 7.94 -3.46 1.53
CA ILE A 40 7.36 -2.08 1.52
C ILE A 40 6.40 -1.89 2.69
N HIS A 41 5.48 -2.84 2.86
CA HIS A 41 4.44 -2.80 3.88
C HIS A 41 5.03 -2.80 5.31
N THR A 42 6.01 -3.65 5.58
CA THR A 42 6.63 -3.79 6.91
C THR A 42 7.64 -2.68 7.19
N GLY A 43 8.34 -2.18 6.17
CA GLY A 43 9.37 -1.16 6.31
C GLY A 43 8.86 0.29 6.35
N ILE A 44 7.59 0.55 6.02
CA ILE A 44 7.06 1.93 5.96
C ILE A 44 7.01 2.64 7.32
N ILE A 45 6.70 1.89 8.37
CA ILE A 45 6.71 2.33 9.77
C ILE A 45 7.35 1.18 10.57
N PRO A 46 8.53 1.40 11.19
CA PRO A 46 9.20 0.40 12.01
C PRO A 46 8.27 -0.18 13.08
N PHE A 47 8.34 -1.49 13.30
CA PHE A 47 7.70 -2.12 14.44
C PHE A 47 8.56 -1.87 15.68
N SER A 48 8.07 -1.06 16.62
CA SER A 48 8.71 -0.91 17.93
C SER A 48 8.17 -1.98 18.86
N TYR A 49 9.05 -2.75 19.51
CA TYR A 49 8.68 -3.71 20.55
C TYR A 49 8.08 -3.00 21.78
N ASP A 50 8.50 -1.76 22.03
CA ASP A 50 7.93 -0.90 23.06
C ASP A 50 7.05 0.15 22.36
N GLU A 51 5.77 -0.19 22.17
CA GLU A 51 4.81 0.69 21.52
C GLU A 51 4.70 2.02 22.28
N TYR A 52 4.96 2.08 23.57
CA TYR A 52 4.82 3.29 24.39
C TYR A 52 6.07 4.20 24.41
N LYS A 53 7.25 3.70 23.97
CA LYS A 53 8.51 4.47 23.99
C LYS A 53 9.10 4.81 22.63
N SER A 54 8.42 4.43 21.54
CA SER A 54 8.88 4.85 20.20
C SER A 54 8.80 6.38 20.11
N PRO A 55 9.87 7.07 19.63
CA PRO A 55 9.86 8.52 19.43
C PRO A 55 8.86 8.98 18.34
N ASN A 56 8.18 8.02 17.70
CA ASN A 56 7.23 8.26 16.62
C ASN A 56 5.83 8.57 17.19
N GLY A 57 5.55 9.85 17.38
CA GLY A 57 4.24 10.33 17.83
C GLY A 57 3.24 10.44 16.69
N VAL A 58 2.03 9.90 16.87
CA VAL A 58 0.85 10.29 16.10
C VAL A 58 -0.02 11.13 17.01
N SER A 59 -0.43 12.30 16.54
CA SER A 59 -1.27 13.22 17.31
C SER A 59 -2.29 13.91 16.41
N LEU A 60 -3.32 14.48 17.04
CA LEU A 60 -4.35 15.26 16.37
C LEU A 60 -4.19 16.74 16.69
N GLU A 61 -4.22 17.59 15.66
CA GLU A 61 -4.12 19.05 15.78
C GLU A 61 -5.32 19.75 15.13
N PRO A 62 -6.10 20.57 15.86
CA PRO A 62 -6.07 20.70 17.32
C PRO A 62 -6.46 19.38 18.02
N ALA A 63 -6.14 19.23 19.30
CA ALA A 63 -6.51 18.04 20.07
C ALA A 63 -8.02 17.99 20.29
N SER A 64 -8.63 16.82 20.07
CA SER A 64 -10.05 16.57 20.33
C SER A 64 -10.30 15.07 20.48
N GLU A 65 -10.66 14.64 21.69
CA GLU A 65 -10.94 13.23 22.00
C GLU A 65 -12.13 12.68 21.19
N GLU A 66 -13.15 13.52 20.96
CA GLU A 66 -14.32 13.14 20.17
C GLU A 66 -13.93 12.85 18.70
N VAL A 67 -13.15 13.74 18.08
CA VAL A 67 -12.69 13.57 16.69
C VAL A 67 -11.70 12.41 16.58
N GLU A 68 -10.85 12.24 17.59
CA GLU A 68 -9.93 11.12 17.68
C GLU A 68 -10.67 9.78 17.66
N GLN A 69 -11.67 9.62 18.53
CA GLN A 69 -12.48 8.40 18.57
C GLN A 69 -13.25 8.17 17.27
N MET A 70 -13.75 9.23 16.64
CA MET A 70 -14.37 9.14 15.31
C MET A 70 -13.40 8.60 14.26
N ILE A 71 -12.16 9.11 14.22
CA ILE A 71 -11.11 8.64 13.30
C ILE A 71 -10.77 7.17 13.58
N CYS A 72 -10.55 6.80 14.85
CA CYS A 72 -10.27 5.41 15.23
C CYS A 72 -11.37 4.44 14.75
N ASN A 73 -12.62 4.91 14.75
CA ASN A 73 -13.76 4.10 14.31
C ASN A 73 -13.92 4.05 12.79
N ALA A 74 -13.37 5.03 12.08
CA ALA A 74 -13.56 5.21 10.64
C ALA A 74 -12.51 4.52 9.78
N LEU A 75 -11.28 4.35 10.28
CA LEU A 75 -10.17 3.81 9.49
C LEU A 75 -10.24 2.27 9.36
N PRO A 76 -9.98 1.72 8.16
CA PRO A 76 -9.84 0.28 8.01
C PRO A 76 -8.51 -0.20 8.63
N SER A 77 -8.55 -1.33 9.34
CA SER A 77 -7.35 -2.01 9.85
C SER A 77 -7.30 -3.46 9.38
N HIS A 78 -6.14 -3.88 8.85
CA HIS A 78 -5.86 -5.27 8.51
C HIS A 78 -5.38 -6.12 9.69
N TYR A 79 -4.86 -5.51 10.76
CA TYR A 79 -4.17 -6.20 11.87
C TYR A 79 -5.00 -6.28 13.15
N GLY A 80 -6.29 -5.98 13.06
CA GLY A 80 -7.17 -5.84 14.23
C GLY A 80 -7.38 -4.38 14.62
N ARG A 81 -8.46 -4.12 15.34
CA ARG A 81 -8.82 -2.76 15.79
C ARG A 81 -8.06 -2.47 17.07
N THR A 82 -7.36 -1.34 17.10
CA THR A 82 -6.85 -0.75 18.34
C THR A 82 -7.79 0.39 18.73
N ASP A 83 -7.83 0.74 20.02
CA ASP A 83 -8.67 1.83 20.50
C ASP A 83 -7.97 3.20 20.44
N ASP A 84 -6.65 3.22 20.18
CA ASP A 84 -5.84 4.43 20.12
C ASP A 84 -5.61 4.93 18.67
N LEU A 85 -5.48 6.25 18.53
CA LEU A 85 -5.26 6.93 17.24
C LEU A 85 -4.01 6.44 16.53
N ARG A 86 -2.92 6.26 17.29
CA ARG A 86 -1.64 5.87 16.71
C ARG A 86 -1.73 4.49 16.06
N GLY A 87 -2.26 3.50 16.77
CA GLY A 87 -2.45 2.15 16.24
C GLY A 87 -3.31 2.15 14.98
N MET A 88 -4.41 2.91 14.97
CA MET A 88 -5.31 2.99 13.83
C MET A 88 -4.69 3.72 12.63
N VAL A 89 -3.96 4.82 12.84
CA VAL A 89 -3.27 5.55 11.77
C VAL A 89 -2.10 4.75 11.22
N CYS A 90 -1.27 4.16 12.08
CA CYS A 90 -0.17 3.30 11.64
C CYS A 90 -0.68 2.06 10.90
N GLY A 91 -1.77 1.45 11.39
CA GLY A 91 -2.47 0.35 10.74
C GLY A 91 -2.96 0.74 9.35
N PHE A 92 -3.62 1.90 9.22
CA PHE A 92 -4.06 2.43 7.94
C PHE A 92 -2.89 2.72 6.98
N VAL A 93 -1.80 3.34 7.45
CA VAL A 93 -0.62 3.62 6.61
C VAL A 93 -0.02 2.33 6.08
N ARG A 94 0.15 1.32 6.94
CA ARG A 94 0.65 0.00 6.54
C ARG A 94 -0.29 -0.71 5.56
N TYR A 95 -1.60 -0.59 5.79
CA TYR A 95 -2.63 -1.10 4.89
C TYR A 95 -2.54 -0.44 3.52
N ALA A 96 -2.53 0.89 3.48
CA ALA A 96 -2.44 1.66 2.24
C ALA A 96 -1.14 1.37 1.49
N ALA A 97 -0.01 1.27 2.20
CA ALA A 97 1.27 0.89 1.63
C ALA A 97 1.22 -0.49 0.96
N HIS A 98 0.59 -1.48 1.59
CA HIS A 98 0.42 -2.81 1.03
C HIS A 98 -0.38 -2.77 -0.28
N VAL A 99 -1.54 -2.10 -0.28
CA VAL A 99 -2.40 -2.00 -1.47
C VAL A 99 -1.71 -1.20 -2.58
N LEU A 100 -1.06 -0.08 -2.25
CA LEU A 100 -0.28 0.72 -3.20
C LEU A 100 0.91 -0.06 -3.77
N ALA A 101 1.61 -0.84 -2.94
CA ALA A 101 2.71 -1.69 -3.41
C ALA A 101 2.22 -2.80 -4.34
N ALA A 102 1.02 -3.34 -4.14
CA ALA A 102 0.47 -4.37 -5.02
C ALA A 102 -0.08 -3.80 -6.34
N TYR A 103 -0.87 -2.72 -6.28
CA TYR A 103 -1.67 -2.27 -7.41
C TYR A 103 -1.30 -0.88 -7.95
N GLY A 104 -0.46 -0.13 -7.23
CA GLY A 104 -0.07 1.24 -7.55
C GLY A 104 -1.15 2.29 -7.28
N LYS A 105 -2.32 1.87 -6.75
CA LYS A 105 -3.47 2.72 -6.47
C LYS A 105 -4.35 2.11 -5.37
N LEU A 106 -4.91 2.97 -4.52
CA LEU A 106 -5.90 2.67 -3.49
C LEU A 106 -7.06 3.66 -3.64
N ASP A 107 -8.27 3.13 -3.86
CA ASP A 107 -9.49 3.93 -3.96
C ASP A 107 -10.33 3.73 -2.68
N CYS A 108 -10.75 4.82 -2.04
CA CYS A 108 -11.60 4.78 -0.85
C CYS A 108 -12.85 5.64 -1.04
N GLU A 109 -14.00 5.15 -0.57
CA GLU A 109 -15.24 5.94 -0.43
C GLU A 109 -15.38 6.42 1.02
N ILE A 110 -15.63 7.71 1.22
CA ILE A 110 -16.14 8.25 2.47
C ILE A 110 -17.62 7.90 2.58
N VAL A 111 -17.95 7.07 3.57
CA VAL A 111 -19.32 6.70 3.90
C VAL A 111 -19.74 7.47 5.15
N TYR A 112 -20.71 8.37 5.03
CA TYR A 112 -21.29 9.07 6.17
C TYR A 112 -22.48 8.29 6.74
N TYR A 113 -22.60 8.29 8.06
CA TYR A 113 -23.72 7.74 8.82
C TYR A 113 -24.49 8.86 9.49
N PHE A 114 -25.81 8.85 9.35
CA PHE A 114 -26.69 9.90 9.87
C PHE A 114 -27.59 9.37 10.98
N ALA A 115 -28.01 10.27 11.87
CA ALA A 115 -28.94 9.94 12.95
C ALA A 115 -30.36 9.61 12.43
N ASP A 116 -30.75 10.20 11.30
CA ASP A 116 -32.09 10.10 10.72
C ASP A 116 -32.04 9.88 9.20
N GLN A 117 -33.19 9.50 8.63
CA GLN A 117 -33.32 9.35 7.18
C GLN A 117 -33.30 10.70 6.44
N GLU A 118 -33.62 11.78 7.14
CA GLU A 118 -33.57 13.15 6.61
C GLU A 118 -32.13 13.69 6.47
N ARG A 119 -31.14 12.95 6.98
CA ARG A 119 -29.70 13.23 6.92
C ARG A 119 -29.33 14.59 7.51
N LYS A 120 -30.05 15.03 8.55
CA LYS A 120 -29.84 16.34 9.17
C LYS A 120 -28.59 16.42 10.04
N LYS A 121 -28.23 15.31 10.69
CA LYS A 121 -27.06 15.23 11.57
C LYS A 121 -26.18 14.03 11.21
N CYS A 122 -24.95 14.30 10.76
CA CYS A 122 -23.94 13.28 10.55
C CYS A 122 -23.34 12.88 11.90
N MET A 123 -23.34 11.58 12.20
CA MET A 123 -22.92 11.02 13.50
C MET A 123 -21.56 10.33 13.42
N ALA A 124 -21.22 9.78 12.25
CA ALA A 124 -19.98 9.04 12.05
C ALA A 124 -19.62 8.98 10.56
N PHE A 125 -18.38 8.59 10.28
CA PHE A 125 -17.93 8.27 8.94
C PHE A 125 -17.12 6.96 8.94
N GLU A 126 -16.97 6.34 7.77
CA GLU A 126 -16.08 5.21 7.51
C GLU A 126 -15.30 5.50 6.21
N LEU A 127 -13.99 5.21 6.20
CA LEU A 127 -13.22 5.12 4.97
C LEU A 127 -13.30 3.70 4.43
N HIS A 128 -14.15 3.51 3.43
CA HIS A 128 -14.38 2.20 2.86
C HIS A 128 -13.48 1.96 1.64
N HIS A 129 -12.61 0.96 1.71
CA HIS A 129 -11.79 0.56 0.55
C HIS A 129 -12.68 0.03 -0.58
N ILE A 130 -12.47 0.56 -1.78
CA ILE A 130 -13.09 0.10 -3.00
C ILE A 130 -12.12 -0.87 -3.68
N PRO A 131 -12.52 -2.13 -3.93
CA PRO A 131 -11.63 -3.10 -4.57
C PRO A 131 -11.07 -2.61 -5.91
N HIS A 132 -9.83 -2.99 -6.18
CA HIS A 132 -9.13 -2.60 -7.39
C HIS A 132 -9.89 -3.03 -8.66
N GLY A 133 -9.80 -2.20 -9.70
CA GLY A 133 -10.36 -2.50 -11.02
C GLY A 133 -11.86 -2.25 -11.19
N ILE A 134 -12.56 -1.84 -10.13
CA ILE A 134 -14.01 -1.55 -10.16
C ILE A 134 -14.29 -0.10 -10.56
N VAL A 135 -13.43 0.84 -10.16
CA VAL A 135 -13.61 2.28 -10.43
C VAL A 135 -12.94 2.65 -11.76
N HIS A 136 -13.73 3.18 -12.68
CA HIS A 136 -13.29 3.68 -13.98
C HIS A 136 -13.51 5.19 -14.07
N HIS A 137 -12.60 5.88 -14.75
CA HIS A 137 -12.70 7.33 -14.96
C HIS A 137 -12.96 7.60 -16.44
N VAL A 138 -14.06 8.29 -16.75
CA VAL A 138 -14.40 8.75 -18.10
C VAL A 138 -14.49 10.27 -18.06
N MET A 139 -13.64 10.96 -18.82
CA MET A 139 -13.52 12.42 -18.80
C MET A 139 -13.35 13.01 -17.37
N GLY A 140 -12.60 12.31 -16.52
CA GLY A 140 -12.38 12.72 -15.12
C GLY A 140 -13.53 12.40 -14.15
N ILE A 141 -14.65 11.86 -14.63
CA ILE A 141 -15.79 11.49 -13.78
C ILE A 141 -15.63 10.01 -13.36
N PRO A 142 -15.69 9.70 -12.06
CA PRO A 142 -15.58 8.33 -11.57
C PRO A 142 -16.92 7.59 -11.67
N PHE A 143 -16.86 6.37 -12.18
CA PHE A 143 -17.97 5.44 -12.30
C PHE A 143 -17.56 4.05 -11.80
N TYR A 144 -18.53 3.26 -11.38
CA TYR A 144 -18.36 1.83 -11.15
C TYR A 144 -19.44 1.02 -11.84
N PHE A 145 -19.13 -0.25 -12.08
CA PHE A 145 -20.09 -1.23 -12.55
C PHE A 145 -20.65 -2.01 -11.37
N ASP A 146 -21.94 -1.84 -11.10
CA ASP A 146 -22.63 -2.60 -10.06
C ASP A 146 -22.85 -4.05 -10.52
N THR A 147 -22.29 -4.99 -9.77
CA THR A 147 -22.42 -6.43 -10.02
C THR A 147 -23.22 -7.14 -8.92
N SER A 148 -23.82 -6.38 -8.00
CA SER A 148 -24.36 -6.94 -6.76
C SER A 148 -25.81 -7.42 -6.90
N GLY A 149 -26.06 -8.69 -6.61
CA GLY A 149 -27.40 -9.28 -6.61
C GLY A 149 -27.86 -9.83 -7.97
N GLU A 150 -28.72 -10.85 -7.93
CA GLU A 150 -29.27 -11.49 -9.15
C GLU A 150 -30.13 -10.54 -9.97
N ASP A 151 -30.79 -9.58 -9.34
CA ASP A 151 -31.67 -8.63 -10.03
C ASP A 151 -30.89 -7.57 -10.81
N VAL A 152 -29.71 -7.16 -10.33
CA VAL A 152 -28.82 -6.26 -11.09
C VAL A 152 -28.21 -6.98 -12.29
N LYS A 153 -27.99 -8.31 -12.20
CA LYS A 153 -27.57 -9.14 -13.34
C LYS A 153 -28.62 -9.26 -14.46
N LYS A 154 -29.87 -8.88 -14.22
CA LYS A 154 -30.93 -8.82 -15.25
C LYS A 154 -30.99 -7.44 -15.94
N LEU A 155 -30.34 -6.42 -15.39
CA LEU A 155 -30.30 -5.08 -15.98
C LEU A 155 -29.35 -5.01 -17.19
N SER A 156 -29.62 -4.13 -18.15
CA SER A 156 -28.68 -3.85 -19.24
C SER A 156 -27.37 -3.25 -18.70
N LEU A 157 -26.26 -3.43 -19.42
CA LEU A 157 -24.93 -2.97 -19.01
C LEU A 157 -24.91 -1.49 -18.61
N PHE A 158 -25.60 -0.62 -19.36
CA PHE A 158 -25.69 0.81 -19.06
C PHE A 158 -26.40 1.11 -17.73
N LYS A 159 -27.42 0.33 -17.35
CA LYS A 159 -28.13 0.50 -16.07
C LYS A 159 -27.33 0.01 -14.86
N ARG A 160 -26.25 -0.74 -15.10
CA ARG A 160 -25.29 -1.17 -14.07
C ARG A 160 -24.20 -0.15 -13.83
N VAL A 161 -24.02 0.81 -14.74
CA VAL A 161 -23.06 1.90 -14.54
C VAL A 161 -23.65 2.88 -13.55
N ARG A 162 -22.94 3.11 -12.45
CA ARG A 162 -23.31 4.06 -11.42
C ARG A 162 -22.21 5.09 -11.29
N ARG A 163 -22.60 6.37 -11.25
CA ARG A 163 -21.68 7.48 -11.00
C ARG A 163 -21.33 7.49 -9.51
N ILE A 164 -20.04 7.62 -9.21
CA ILE A 164 -19.56 7.87 -7.85
C ILE A 164 -19.53 9.38 -7.64
N ASP A 165 -19.97 9.83 -6.48
CA ASP A 165 -19.80 11.22 -6.07
C ASP A 165 -18.29 11.53 -5.83
N PRO A 166 -17.67 12.42 -6.64
CA PRO A 166 -16.25 12.76 -6.48
C PRO A 166 -15.93 13.39 -5.12
N ALA A 167 -16.89 14.05 -4.48
CA ALA A 167 -16.69 14.64 -3.15
C ALA A 167 -16.43 13.57 -2.07
N ARG A 168 -16.89 12.34 -2.30
CA ARG A 168 -16.75 11.22 -1.36
C ARG A 168 -15.67 10.23 -1.78
N LEU A 169 -15.04 10.43 -2.94
CA LEU A 169 -13.98 9.58 -3.41
C LEU A 169 -12.61 10.13 -2.97
N ILE A 170 -11.81 9.27 -2.38
CA ILE A 170 -10.40 9.51 -2.07
C ILE A 170 -9.56 8.60 -2.95
N LEU A 171 -8.71 9.22 -3.76
CA LEU A 171 -7.81 8.54 -4.67
C LEU A 171 -6.40 8.64 -4.08
N LEU A 172 -5.84 7.51 -3.65
CA LEU A 172 -4.43 7.39 -3.32
C LEU A 172 -3.72 6.73 -4.50
N ASP A 173 -2.84 7.47 -5.17
CA ASP A 173 -1.89 6.92 -6.12
C ASP A 173 -0.49 6.87 -5.48
N LEU A 174 0.46 6.22 -6.16
CA LEU A 174 1.87 6.33 -5.77
C LEU A 174 2.37 7.78 -5.97
N PRO A 175 3.26 8.29 -5.09
CA PRO A 175 3.95 9.54 -5.33
C PRO A 175 4.75 9.45 -6.63
N SER A 176 4.82 10.56 -7.37
CA SER A 176 5.37 10.61 -8.73
C SER A 176 6.82 10.10 -8.82
N GLU A 177 7.57 10.26 -7.74
CA GLU A 177 8.95 9.87 -7.51
C GLU A 177 9.13 8.35 -7.49
N LEU A 178 8.10 7.60 -7.07
CA LEU A 178 8.04 6.13 -7.16
C LEU A 178 7.59 5.65 -8.55
N GLY A 179 7.23 6.59 -9.42
CA GLY A 179 6.79 6.35 -10.78
C GLY A 179 5.27 6.28 -10.90
N SER A 180 4.80 6.26 -12.15
CA SER A 180 3.36 6.22 -12.43
C SER A 180 2.75 4.87 -12.02
N PRO A 181 1.45 4.82 -11.68
CA PRO A 181 0.75 3.57 -11.38
C PRO A 181 0.88 2.50 -12.49
N ARG A 182 1.02 2.93 -13.75
CA ARG A 182 1.27 2.03 -14.89
C ARG A 182 2.67 1.42 -14.84
N ARG A 183 3.69 2.22 -14.54
CA ARG A 183 5.08 1.75 -14.43
C ARG A 183 5.23 0.81 -13.24
N HIS A 184 4.60 1.13 -12.11
CA HIS A 184 4.61 0.29 -10.92
C HIS A 184 3.93 -1.05 -11.16
N ARG A 185 2.73 -1.08 -11.79
CA ARG A 185 2.08 -2.35 -12.15
C ARG A 185 2.89 -3.21 -13.11
N ARG A 186 3.65 -2.59 -14.03
CA ARG A 186 4.60 -3.33 -14.89
C ARG A 186 5.75 -3.92 -14.08
N LEU A 187 6.31 -3.16 -13.12
CA LEU A 187 7.34 -3.65 -12.21
C LEU A 187 6.83 -4.87 -11.45
N ILE A 188 5.70 -4.74 -10.76
CA ILE A 188 5.12 -5.83 -9.96
C ILE A 188 4.74 -7.03 -10.84
N GLY A 189 4.17 -6.80 -12.03
CA GLY A 189 3.89 -7.87 -12.98
C GLY A 189 5.16 -8.60 -13.45
N ASN A 190 6.27 -7.88 -13.67
CA ASN A 190 7.56 -8.49 -13.99
C ASN A 190 8.12 -9.28 -12.79
N MET A 191 8.07 -8.73 -11.57
CA MET A 191 8.45 -9.46 -10.36
C MET A 191 7.63 -10.74 -10.20
N ALA A 192 6.32 -10.64 -10.43
CA ALA A 192 5.40 -11.76 -10.30
C ALA A 192 5.76 -12.89 -11.27
N ARG A 193 5.97 -12.55 -12.55
CA ARG A 193 6.38 -13.51 -13.59
C ARG A 193 7.71 -14.19 -13.27
N LEU A 194 8.70 -13.45 -12.78
CA LEU A 194 9.98 -14.05 -12.35
C LEU A 194 9.84 -14.97 -11.15
N GLY A 195 8.98 -14.60 -10.18
CA GLY A 195 8.82 -15.34 -8.95
C GLY A 195 7.86 -16.52 -9.05
N GLN A 196 7.23 -16.76 -10.21
CA GLN A 196 6.38 -17.93 -10.45
C GLN A 196 7.17 -19.24 -10.41
N SER A 197 8.42 -19.23 -10.88
CA SER A 197 9.25 -20.42 -10.91
C SER A 197 10.72 -20.03 -10.76
N VAL A 198 11.25 -20.20 -9.55
CA VAL A 198 12.69 -19.98 -9.26
C VAL A 198 13.55 -21.07 -9.92
N ILE A 199 12.96 -22.24 -10.18
CA ILE A 199 13.56 -23.35 -10.91
C ILE A 199 12.87 -23.44 -12.28
N PRO A 200 13.60 -23.61 -13.40
CA PRO A 200 12.97 -23.83 -14.69
C PRO A 200 12.01 -25.03 -14.69
N SER A 201 10.88 -24.92 -15.38
CA SER A 201 9.85 -25.97 -15.38
C SER A 201 10.36 -27.32 -15.89
N PHE A 202 11.24 -27.34 -16.91
CA PHE A 202 11.82 -28.59 -17.41
C PHE A 202 12.69 -29.28 -16.34
N ALA A 203 13.39 -28.52 -15.50
CA ALA A 203 14.23 -29.07 -14.44
C ALA A 203 13.37 -29.65 -13.31
N LEU A 204 12.23 -29.03 -13.00
CA LEU A 204 11.25 -29.61 -12.07
C LEU A 204 10.67 -30.93 -12.57
N GLU A 205 10.39 -31.05 -13.87
CA GLU A 205 9.90 -32.30 -14.46
C GLU A 205 10.98 -33.39 -14.49
N GLU A 206 12.22 -33.03 -14.82
CA GLU A 206 13.39 -33.92 -14.76
C GLU A 206 13.61 -34.48 -13.34
N MET A 207 13.53 -33.61 -12.32
CA MET A 207 13.59 -34.03 -10.91
C MET A 207 12.45 -34.97 -10.51
N LYS A 208 11.23 -34.75 -10.99
CA LYS A 208 10.08 -35.64 -10.72
C LYS A 208 10.24 -37.02 -11.37
N GLN A 209 10.89 -37.06 -12.53
CA GLN A 209 11.08 -38.28 -13.32
C GLN A 209 12.39 -39.01 -12.99
N ASP A 210 13.19 -38.48 -12.06
CA ASP A 210 14.54 -38.96 -11.70
C ASP A 210 15.45 -39.14 -12.92
N LYS A 211 15.34 -38.20 -13.86
CA LYS A 211 16.06 -38.22 -15.14
C LYS A 211 16.78 -36.89 -15.33
N VAL A 212 18.10 -36.93 -15.44
CA VAL A 212 18.90 -35.77 -15.84
C VAL A 212 19.28 -35.93 -17.31
N GLU A 213 18.41 -35.46 -18.20
CA GLU A 213 18.62 -35.58 -19.66
C GLU A 213 19.29 -34.32 -20.26
N LYS A 214 19.12 -33.15 -19.63
CA LYS A 214 19.61 -31.88 -20.19
C LYS A 214 20.82 -31.33 -19.44
N VAL A 215 21.83 -30.95 -20.22
CA VAL A 215 22.97 -30.15 -19.73
C VAL A 215 22.52 -28.70 -19.61
N PHE A 216 21.91 -28.34 -18.48
CA PHE A 216 21.51 -26.96 -18.19
C PHE A 216 22.47 -26.29 -17.20
N ASP A 217 22.99 -25.12 -17.55
CA ASP A 217 23.84 -24.33 -16.65
C ASP A 217 23.00 -23.52 -15.65
N PHE A 218 22.70 -24.16 -14.52
CA PHE A 218 21.99 -23.54 -13.40
C PHE A 218 22.72 -22.32 -12.82
N MET A 219 24.05 -22.27 -12.91
CA MET A 219 24.84 -21.15 -12.38
C MET A 219 24.65 -19.90 -13.23
N SER A 220 24.71 -20.05 -14.55
CA SER A 220 24.42 -18.96 -15.49
C SER A 220 22.96 -18.49 -15.42
N TYR A 221 22.02 -19.43 -15.25
CA TYR A 221 20.61 -19.10 -15.04
C TYR A 221 20.39 -18.28 -13.75
N ARG A 222 20.91 -18.76 -12.61
CA ARG A 222 20.81 -18.06 -11.33
C ARG A 222 21.46 -16.67 -11.39
N LYS A 223 22.63 -16.57 -12.00
CA LYS A 223 23.31 -15.27 -12.22
C LYS A 223 22.43 -14.31 -13.01
N SER A 224 21.80 -14.79 -14.09
CA SER A 224 20.91 -13.97 -14.92
C SER A 224 19.67 -13.51 -14.14
N TYR A 225 19.05 -14.40 -13.36
CA TYR A 225 17.94 -14.09 -12.47
C TYR A 225 18.27 -12.99 -11.46
N GLU A 226 19.39 -13.14 -10.76
CA GLU A 226 19.84 -12.16 -9.76
C GLU A 226 20.14 -10.78 -10.37
N LEU A 227 20.81 -10.75 -11.53
CA LEU A 227 21.06 -9.50 -12.27
C LEU A 227 19.76 -8.84 -12.72
N TRP A 228 18.76 -9.63 -13.13
CA TRP A 228 17.47 -9.11 -13.57
C TRP A 228 16.71 -8.49 -12.40
N ILE A 229 16.64 -9.16 -11.24
CA ILE A 229 16.04 -8.59 -10.01
C ILE A 229 16.76 -7.31 -9.60
N ALA A 230 18.10 -7.33 -9.59
CA ALA A 230 18.87 -6.15 -9.24
C ALA A 230 18.55 -4.99 -10.19
N SER A 231 18.49 -5.23 -11.50
CA SER A 231 18.18 -4.22 -12.52
C SER A 231 16.80 -3.61 -12.36
N ILE A 232 15.74 -4.44 -12.32
CA ILE A 232 14.36 -3.95 -12.27
C ILE A 232 14.05 -3.18 -10.99
N THR A 233 14.68 -3.54 -9.87
CA THR A 233 14.45 -2.90 -8.56
C THR A 233 15.45 -1.81 -8.19
N MET A 234 16.42 -1.51 -9.07
CA MET A 234 17.46 -0.51 -8.84
C MET A 234 16.91 0.88 -8.49
N HIS A 235 15.79 1.26 -9.09
CA HIS A 235 15.15 2.56 -8.85
C HIS A 235 14.49 2.64 -7.47
N LEU A 236 14.00 1.53 -6.92
CA LEU A 236 13.46 1.47 -5.56
C LEU A 236 14.56 1.31 -4.50
N GLY A 237 15.67 0.65 -4.84
CA GLY A 237 16.70 0.29 -3.88
C GLY A 237 16.41 -1.03 -3.14
N TRP A 238 15.46 -1.83 -3.60
CA TRP A 238 15.14 -3.09 -2.93
C TRP A 238 16.32 -4.06 -2.95
N THR A 239 16.74 -4.53 -1.77
CA THR A 239 17.88 -5.46 -1.59
C THR A 239 17.51 -6.92 -1.88
N ALA A 240 16.22 -7.20 -2.17
CA ALA A 240 15.70 -8.54 -2.41
C ALA A 240 16.11 -9.54 -1.33
N ARG A 241 16.11 -9.10 -0.05
CA ARG A 241 16.53 -9.91 1.12
C ARG A 241 17.90 -10.58 0.96
N GLY A 242 18.82 -9.95 0.22
CA GLY A 242 20.16 -10.48 -0.01
C GLY A 242 20.27 -11.48 -1.16
N THR A 243 19.24 -11.63 -2.00
CA THR A 243 19.22 -12.53 -3.17
C THR A 243 20.49 -12.43 -4.04
N TYR A 244 21.04 -11.22 -4.22
CA TYR A 244 22.25 -10.96 -5.01
C TYR A 244 23.44 -10.49 -4.13
N ARG A 245 23.46 -10.87 -2.85
CA ARG A 245 24.48 -10.43 -1.87
C ARG A 245 25.90 -10.78 -2.28
N GLU A 246 26.14 -12.01 -2.73
CA GLU A 246 27.48 -12.48 -3.14
C GLU A 246 28.05 -11.73 -4.34
N ARG A 247 27.17 -11.08 -5.11
CA ARG A 247 27.51 -10.34 -6.33
C ARG A 247 27.43 -8.82 -6.15
N SER A 248 27.33 -8.33 -4.91
CA SER A 248 27.26 -6.91 -4.61
C SER A 248 28.22 -6.51 -3.49
N THR A 249 28.86 -5.35 -3.66
CA THR A 249 29.72 -4.78 -2.60
C THR A 249 28.87 -4.36 -1.41
N GLU A 250 29.47 -4.33 -0.21
CA GLU A 250 28.85 -3.79 1.01
C GLU A 250 28.32 -2.38 0.79
N TYR A 251 29.12 -1.53 0.14
CA TYR A 251 28.74 -0.16 -0.25
C TYR A 251 27.46 -0.12 -1.09
N PHE A 252 27.38 -0.94 -2.14
CA PHE A 252 26.21 -0.94 -3.02
C PHE A 252 24.95 -1.43 -2.30
N ARG A 253 25.09 -2.41 -1.39
CA ARG A 253 23.98 -2.88 -0.55
C ARG A 253 23.46 -1.78 0.36
N LEU A 254 24.35 -1.02 0.99
CA LEU A 254 23.99 0.10 1.84
C LEU A 254 23.29 1.23 1.07
N VAL A 255 23.82 1.62 -0.09
CA VAL A 255 23.18 2.63 -0.95
C VAL A 255 21.76 2.20 -1.32
N ARG A 256 21.57 0.92 -1.68
CA ARG A 256 20.25 0.37 -1.97
C ARG A 256 19.33 0.41 -0.75
N HIS A 257 19.80 -0.05 0.39
CA HIS A 257 19.06 -0.03 1.65
C HIS A 257 18.56 1.39 1.99
N LEU A 258 19.44 2.39 2.00
CA LEU A 258 19.08 3.79 2.27
C LEU A 258 18.10 4.33 1.24
N LYS A 259 18.26 3.97 -0.04
CA LYS A 259 17.33 4.35 -1.10
C LYS A 259 15.93 3.76 -0.89
N MET A 260 15.84 2.49 -0.47
CA MET A 260 14.56 1.86 -0.14
C MET A 260 13.87 2.58 1.03
N LYS A 261 14.63 2.90 2.09
CA LYS A 261 14.13 3.65 3.24
C LYS A 261 13.63 5.04 2.85
N ARG A 262 14.36 5.74 1.98
CA ARG A 262 13.92 7.01 1.38
C ARG A 262 12.58 6.87 0.66
N GLN A 263 12.43 5.85 -0.18
CA GLN A 263 11.19 5.59 -0.93
C GLN A 263 10.00 5.30 0.01
N MET A 264 10.23 4.54 1.08
CA MET A 264 9.23 4.29 2.11
C MET A 264 8.81 5.57 2.85
N ALA A 265 9.77 6.44 3.18
CA ALA A 265 9.48 7.73 3.81
C ALA A 265 8.62 8.63 2.91
N LEU A 266 8.93 8.69 1.60
CA LEU A 266 8.12 9.42 0.63
C LEU A 266 6.70 8.87 0.56
N LEU A 267 6.56 7.55 0.46
CA LEU A 267 5.25 6.90 0.41
C LEU A 267 4.43 7.20 1.67
N ARG A 268 5.04 7.13 2.85
CA ARG A 268 4.39 7.43 4.13
C ARG A 268 3.86 8.87 4.17
N ILE A 269 4.70 9.84 3.83
CA ILE A 269 4.30 11.26 3.80
C ILE A 269 3.15 11.46 2.82
N HIS A 270 3.21 10.83 1.64
CA HIS A 270 2.14 10.90 0.66
C HIS A 270 0.82 10.33 1.18
N ILE A 271 0.86 9.14 1.82
CA ILE A 271 -0.34 8.52 2.40
C ILE A 271 -0.94 9.42 3.49
N MET A 272 -0.11 9.97 4.38
CA MET A 272 -0.56 10.87 5.45
C MET A 272 -1.20 12.15 4.90
N ALA A 273 -0.62 12.75 3.86
CA ALA A 273 -1.20 13.91 3.20
C ALA A 273 -2.59 13.60 2.63
N ARG A 274 -2.75 12.45 1.96
CA ARG A 274 -4.03 12.01 1.39
C ARG A 274 -5.07 11.67 2.47
N LEU A 275 -4.64 11.12 3.59
CA LEU A 275 -5.52 10.91 4.74
C LEU A 275 -6.03 12.25 5.30
N ASN A 276 -5.15 13.23 5.48
CA ASN A 276 -5.54 14.57 5.95
C ASN A 276 -6.45 15.31 4.95
N GLU A 277 -6.24 15.15 3.64
CA GLU A 277 -7.18 15.64 2.62
C GLU A 277 -8.57 15.01 2.78
N ALA A 278 -8.64 13.71 3.08
CA ALA A 278 -9.91 13.04 3.35
C ALA A 278 -10.59 13.58 4.62
N LEU A 279 -9.81 13.77 5.69
CA LEU A 279 -10.33 14.35 6.94
C LEU A 279 -10.83 15.78 6.76
N LEU A 280 -10.18 16.58 5.92
CA LEU A 280 -10.68 17.92 5.59
C LEU A 280 -12.07 17.88 4.95
N LYS A 281 -12.30 16.94 4.02
CA LYS A 281 -13.62 16.75 3.37
C LYS A 281 -14.67 16.29 4.38
N VAL A 282 -14.31 15.34 5.25
CA VAL A 282 -15.19 14.85 6.32
C VAL A 282 -15.53 15.99 7.29
N GLY A 283 -14.52 16.76 7.68
CA GLY A 283 -14.64 17.88 8.60
C GLY A 283 -15.58 18.98 8.11
N GLN A 284 -15.61 19.24 6.79
CA GLN A 284 -16.59 20.16 6.18
C GLN A 284 -18.04 19.70 6.37
N VAL A 285 -18.28 18.39 6.43
CA VAL A 285 -19.63 17.82 6.63
C VAL A 285 -19.97 17.68 8.12
N MET A 286 -18.98 17.33 8.94
CA MET A 286 -19.17 17.00 10.36
C MET A 286 -18.87 18.15 11.32
N GLY A 287 -18.29 19.26 10.85
CA GLY A 287 -18.02 20.45 11.65
C GLY A 287 -16.69 20.43 12.41
N PHE A 288 -15.66 19.75 11.89
CA PHE A 288 -14.31 19.76 12.47
C PHE A 288 -13.25 20.12 11.42
N ASN A 289 -12.04 20.49 11.85
CA ASN A 289 -10.95 20.89 10.95
C ASN A 289 -9.58 20.31 11.35
N ASN A 290 -9.58 19.24 12.14
CA ASN A 290 -8.39 18.61 12.68
C ASN A 290 -7.54 17.94 11.59
N GLN A 291 -6.25 17.83 11.88
CA GLN A 291 -5.24 17.15 11.05
C GLN A 291 -4.44 16.18 11.91
N ILE A 292 -4.07 15.05 11.32
CA ILE A 292 -3.18 14.08 11.95
C ILE A 292 -1.73 14.48 11.65
N ARG A 293 -0.92 14.57 12.71
CA ARG A 293 0.54 14.69 12.64
C ARG A 293 1.18 13.34 12.89
N MET A 294 2.29 13.08 12.20
CA MET A 294 3.15 11.94 12.44
C MET A 294 4.59 12.44 12.51
N GLU A 295 5.19 12.31 13.69
CA GLU A 295 6.52 12.83 14.01
C GLU A 295 7.48 11.69 14.36
N GLY A 296 8.75 12.01 14.62
CA GLY A 296 9.79 11.07 15.04
C GLY A 296 10.40 10.19 13.95
N LEU A 297 9.75 10.09 12.78
CA LEU A 297 10.23 9.26 11.68
C LEU A 297 11.15 10.04 10.72
N PRO A 298 12.24 9.41 10.20
CA PRO A 298 13.13 10.07 9.26
C PRO A 298 12.44 10.51 7.96
N THR A 299 12.78 11.71 7.48
CA THR A 299 12.27 12.26 6.22
C THR A 299 13.09 11.74 5.02
N PRO A 300 12.57 11.86 3.77
CA PRO A 300 13.33 11.52 2.57
C PRO A 300 14.68 12.24 2.47
N GLU A 301 14.71 13.52 2.85
CA GLU A 301 15.92 14.37 2.81
C GLU A 301 16.99 13.84 3.76
N LYS A 302 16.58 13.31 4.92
CA LYS A 302 17.51 12.67 5.86
C LYS A 302 18.25 11.50 5.22
N TYR A 303 17.56 10.69 4.42
CA TYR A 303 18.19 9.58 3.70
C TYR A 303 19.05 10.06 2.53
N ASP A 304 18.67 11.15 1.86
CA ASP A 304 19.50 11.78 0.83
C ASP A 304 20.85 12.25 1.43
N GLU A 305 20.82 12.90 2.59
CA GLU A 305 22.03 13.28 3.33
C GLU A 305 22.91 12.08 3.67
N LEU A 306 22.31 10.99 4.16
CA LEU A 306 23.03 9.76 4.53
C LEU A 306 23.70 9.12 3.31
N ILE A 307 23.02 9.10 2.15
CA ILE A 307 23.60 8.60 0.90
C ILE A 307 24.79 9.45 0.46
N VAL A 308 24.71 10.78 0.60
CA VAL A 308 25.82 11.70 0.29
C VAL A 308 26.99 11.50 1.25
N LYS A 309 26.75 11.35 2.56
CA LYS A 309 27.83 11.07 3.53
C LYS A 309 28.49 9.72 3.26
N LEU A 310 27.70 8.71 2.95
CA LEU A 310 28.20 7.38 2.60
C LEU A 310 29.09 7.42 1.35
N SER A 311 28.73 8.19 0.32
CA SER A 311 29.53 8.30 -0.90
C SER A 311 30.86 9.03 -0.71
N LYS A 312 30.95 9.90 0.31
CA LYS A 312 32.18 10.59 0.72
C LYS A 312 33.04 9.79 1.72
N GLY A 313 32.54 8.66 2.21
CA GLY A 313 33.21 7.89 3.29
C GLY A 313 33.08 8.53 4.68
N GLU A 314 32.15 9.48 4.86
CA GLU A 314 31.91 10.20 6.12
C GLU A 314 30.91 9.47 7.04
N LEU A 315 30.29 8.39 6.56
CA LEU A 315 29.32 7.57 7.31
C LEU A 315 29.86 6.14 7.47
N PRO A 316 30.15 5.69 8.71
CA PRO A 316 30.51 4.30 8.98
C PRO A 316 29.40 3.34 8.57
N PHE A 317 29.77 2.20 7.97
CA PHE A 317 28.80 1.20 7.50
C PHE A 317 27.89 0.65 8.61
N ALA A 318 28.43 0.46 9.82
CA ALA A 318 27.66 0.00 10.96
C ALA A 318 26.57 1.01 11.40
N GLU A 319 26.80 2.30 11.19
CA GLU A 319 25.82 3.35 11.47
C GLU A 319 24.76 3.42 10.36
N ALA A 320 25.18 3.26 9.10
CA ALA A 320 24.28 3.23 7.95
C ALA A 320 23.27 2.05 7.97
N TRP A 321 23.58 0.96 8.65
CA TRP A 321 22.65 -0.17 8.85
C TRP A 321 21.65 0.06 10.00
N LYS A 322 21.93 0.99 10.92
CA LYS A 322 21.09 1.26 12.10
C LYS A 322 20.04 2.35 11.90
N THR A 323 19.98 2.95 10.72
CA THR A 323 18.98 3.97 10.37
C THR A 323 17.62 3.29 10.19
N GLU A 324 16.88 3.17 11.28
CA GLU A 324 15.51 2.65 11.28
C GLU A 324 14.46 3.71 10.99
#